data_AF-A0AB34FGC4-F1
#
_entry.id   AF-A0AB34FGC4-F1
#
_cell.length_a   1.000
_cell.length_b   1.000
_cell.length_c   1.000
_cell.angle_alpha   90.00
_cell.angle_beta   90.00
_cell.angle_gamma   90.00
#
_symmetry.space_group_name_H-M   'P 1'
#
loop_
_entity.id
_entity.type
_entity.pdbx_description
1 polymer ?
#
loop_
_entity_poly.entity_id
_entity_poly.type
_entity_poly.pdbx_seq_one_letter_code
_entity_poly.pdbx_strand_id
1 'polypeptide(L)'
;MPAELYSLRSTLNMWAHKANKTWAAKWAAEERGRASNRHTPRPNGKALQLHDGLSKRQSALHVQMRTEKIGLNDFLFNRRVAEATDASWPCREGRQTVSHVLLRCRKYRELRR
;
A
#
# COMPACT_ATOMS: atom_id res chain seq x y z
N MET A 1 24.53 31.54 11.01
CA MET A 1 23.06 31.73 11.15
C MET A 1 22.83 32.70 12.30
N PRO A 2 22.04 33.77 12.12
CA PRO A 2 21.78 34.74 13.19
C PRO A 2 21.08 34.08 14.40
N ALA A 3 21.46 34.48 15.61
CA ALA A 3 20.90 33.95 16.86
C ALA A 3 19.37 34.17 16.98
N GLU A 4 18.86 35.26 16.39
CA GLU A 4 17.44 35.61 16.39
C GLU A 4 16.55 34.60 15.65
N LEU A 5 17.11 33.85 14.70
CA LEU A 5 16.37 32.81 13.96
C LEU A 5 16.34 31.46 14.68
N TYR A 6 17.12 31.29 15.77
CA TYR A 6 17.19 30.03 16.50
C TYR A 6 15.89 29.72 17.25
N SER A 7 15.28 30.72 17.90
CA SER A 7 14.01 30.56 18.63
C SER A 7 12.88 30.14 17.70
N LEU A 8 12.80 30.77 16.51
CA LEU A 8 11.86 30.43 15.45
C LEU A 8 12.07 29.01 14.91
N ARG A 9 13.32 28.58 14.72
CA ARG A 9 13.60 27.21 14.28
C ARG A 9 13.30 26.18 15.35
N SER A 10 13.59 26.49 16.62
CA SER A 10 13.31 25.63 17.77
C SER A 10 11.80 25.40 17.93
N THR A 11 10.99 26.46 17.86
CA THR A 11 9.53 26.35 17.92
C THR A 11 9.00 25.55 16.73
N LEU A 12 9.47 25.81 15.50
CA LEU A 12 9.06 25.07 14.31
C LEU A 12 9.40 23.57 14.40
N ASN A 13 10.60 23.23 14.89
CA ASN A 13 11.00 21.85 15.14
C ASN A 13 10.11 21.16 16.18
N MET A 14 9.79 21.86 17.27
CA MET A 14 8.92 21.32 18.33
C MET A 14 7.51 21.07 17.81
N TRP A 15 6.97 21.98 16.98
CA TRP A 15 5.66 21.81 16.34
C TRP A 15 5.66 20.65 15.36
N ALA A 16 6.69 20.55 14.51
CA ALA A 16 6.86 19.42 13.59
C ALA A 16 6.97 18.09 14.34
N HIS A 17 7.69 18.05 15.46
CA HIS A 17 7.79 16.86 16.31
C HIS A 17 6.42 16.47 16.89
N LYS A 18 5.69 17.42 17.47
CA LYS A 18 4.36 17.18 18.04
C LYS A 18 3.38 16.71 16.97
N ALA A 19 3.35 17.37 15.82
CA ALA A 19 2.52 16.99 14.68
C ALA A 19 2.84 15.56 14.19
N ASN A 20 4.11 15.23 14.02
CA ASN A 20 4.55 13.88 13.63
C ASN A 20 4.14 12.83 14.65
N LYS A 21 4.27 13.12 15.96
CA LYS A 21 3.87 12.20 17.03
C LYS A 21 2.35 11.97 17.02
N THR A 22 1.55 13.02 16.90
CA THR A 22 0.09 12.93 16.81
C THR A 22 -0.34 12.18 15.55
N TRP A 23 0.28 12.48 14.40
CA TRP A 23 -0.01 11.79 13.14
C TRP A 23 0.32 10.30 13.22
N ALA A 24 1.49 9.93 13.77
CA ALA A 24 1.89 8.54 13.90
C ALA A 24 0.95 7.74 14.81
N ALA A 25 0.49 8.34 15.92
CA ALA A 25 -0.49 7.71 16.80
C ALA A 25 -1.84 7.50 16.09
N LYS A 26 -2.33 8.50 15.34
CA LYS A 26 -3.56 8.36 14.54
C LYS A 26 -3.42 7.28 13.47
N TRP A 27 -2.29 7.25 12.76
CA TRP A 27 -1.99 6.24 11.75
C TRP A 27 -2.01 4.83 12.34
N ALA A 28 -1.41 4.63 13.51
CA ALA A 28 -1.38 3.33 14.18
C ALA A 28 -2.76 2.89 14.70
N ALA A 29 -3.59 3.84 15.13
CA ALA A 29 -4.94 3.59 15.64
C ALA A 29 -5.99 3.38 14.54
N GLU A 30 -5.72 3.78 13.29
CA GLU A 30 -6.68 3.66 12.20
C GLU A 30 -6.98 2.19 11.87
N GLU A 31 -8.27 1.84 11.80
CA GLU A 31 -8.72 0.49 11.50
C GLU A 31 -9.04 0.28 10.02
N ARG A 32 -9.20 1.38 9.26
CA ARG A 32 -9.46 1.31 7.82
C ARG A 32 -8.16 1.09 7.04
N GLY A 33 -8.24 0.32 5.95
CA GLY A 33 -7.09 0.13 5.06
C GLY A 33 -5.96 -0.73 5.63
N ARG A 34 -6.24 -1.56 6.65
CA ARG A 34 -5.25 -2.38 7.36
C ARG A 34 -4.49 -3.38 6.49
N ALA A 35 -4.96 -3.68 5.28
CA ALA A 35 -4.19 -4.42 4.29
C ALA A 35 -2.83 -3.75 4.01
N SER A 36 -2.81 -2.42 3.82
CA SER A 36 -1.57 -1.67 3.63
C SER A 36 -0.70 -1.64 4.90
N ASN A 37 -1.29 -1.63 6.09
CA ASN A 37 -0.56 -1.67 7.37
C ASN A 37 0.28 -2.95 7.50
N ARG A 38 -0.19 -4.10 6.99
CA ARG A 38 0.59 -5.35 6.97
C ARG A 38 1.93 -5.21 6.24
N HIS A 39 1.97 -4.41 5.17
CA HIS A 39 3.15 -4.26 4.31
C HIS A 39 3.94 -2.98 4.59
N THR A 40 3.29 -1.94 5.11
CA THR A 40 3.89 -0.64 5.39
C THR A 40 3.28 -0.09 6.69
N PRO A 41 3.69 -0.64 7.85
CA PRO A 41 3.12 -0.26 9.14
C PRO A 41 3.46 1.17 9.53
N ARG A 42 4.58 1.69 9.03
CA ARG A 42 4.93 3.10 9.08
C ARG A 42 5.30 3.58 7.66
N PRO A 43 4.58 4.57 7.11
CA PRO A 43 4.95 5.18 5.84
C PRO A 43 6.37 5.73 5.92
N ASN A 44 7.17 5.43 4.90
CA ASN A 44 8.52 5.94 4.74
C ASN A 44 8.79 6.19 3.24
N GLY A 45 9.94 6.77 2.91
CA GLY A 45 10.29 7.07 1.51
C GLY A 45 10.26 5.87 0.56
N LYS A 46 10.44 4.63 1.06
CA LYS A 46 10.35 3.41 0.24
C LYS A 46 8.95 3.17 -0.29
N ALA A 47 7.91 3.69 0.37
CA ALA A 47 6.55 3.62 -0.15
C ALA A 47 6.39 4.43 -1.44
N LEU A 48 7.13 5.54 -1.58
CA LEU A 48 7.14 6.34 -2.81
C LEU A 48 7.93 5.63 -3.92
N GLN A 49 9.03 4.98 -3.58
CA GLN A 49 9.86 4.22 -4.54
C GLN A 49 9.10 3.11 -5.27
N LEU A 50 8.01 2.59 -4.68
CA LEU A 50 7.12 1.61 -5.34
C LEU A 50 6.44 2.16 -6.59
N HIS A 51 6.44 3.48 -6.76
CA HIS A 51 5.80 4.17 -7.88
C HIS A 51 6.79 4.69 -8.91
N ASP A 52 8.10 4.51 -8.68
CA ASP A 52 9.14 4.98 -9.59
C ASP A 52 9.03 4.25 -10.93
N GLY A 53 9.04 5.02 -12.03
CA GLY A 53 8.90 4.49 -13.39
C GLY A 53 7.49 3.99 -13.76
N LEU A 54 6.52 4.04 -12.85
CA LEU A 54 5.13 3.67 -13.14
C LEU A 54 4.34 4.85 -13.72
N SER A 55 3.59 4.60 -14.78
CA SER A 55 2.55 5.53 -15.21
C SER A 55 1.49 5.71 -14.12
N LYS A 56 0.73 6.81 -14.18
CA LYS A 56 -0.38 7.07 -13.24
C LYS A 56 -1.37 5.90 -13.14
N ARG A 57 -1.66 5.24 -14.27
CA ARG A 57 -2.58 4.08 -14.33
C ARG A 57 -2.00 2.86 -13.61
N GLN A 58 -0.73 2.55 -13.86
CA GLN A 58 -0.04 1.45 -13.18
C GLN A 58 0.10 1.71 -11.68
N SER A 59 0.46 2.93 -11.31
CA SER A 59 0.55 3.36 -9.90
C SER A 59 -0.81 3.20 -9.18
N ALA A 60 -1.90 3.64 -9.80
CA ALA A 60 -3.25 3.47 -9.24
C ALA A 60 -3.63 1.99 -9.06
N LEU A 61 -3.35 1.14 -10.05
CA LEU A 61 -3.57 -0.31 -9.95
C LEU A 61 -2.73 -0.91 -8.82
N HIS A 62 -1.46 -0.49 -8.69
CA HIS A 62 -0.57 -0.95 -7.64
C HIS A 62 -1.12 -0.61 -6.24
N VAL A 63 -1.63 0.60 -6.02
CA VAL A 63 -2.29 0.99 -4.77
C VAL A 63 -3.53 0.15 -4.50
N GLN A 64 -4.38 -0.08 -5.50
CA GLN A 64 -5.60 -0.88 -5.33
C GLN A 64 -5.28 -2.35 -4.98
N MET A 65 -4.23 -2.92 -5.57
CA MET A 65 -3.77 -4.26 -5.24
C MET A 65 -3.19 -4.34 -3.82
N ARG A 66 -2.31 -3.40 -3.43
CA ARG A 66 -1.69 -3.37 -2.09
C ARG A 66 -2.70 -3.15 -0.96
N THR A 67 -3.74 -2.36 -1.22
CA THR A 67 -4.85 -2.15 -0.29
C THR A 67 -5.86 -3.30 -0.31
N GLU A 68 -5.66 -4.29 -1.17
CA GLU A 68 -6.58 -5.41 -1.40
C GLU A 68 -8.01 -4.97 -1.77
N LYS A 69 -8.16 -3.74 -2.28
CA LYS A 69 -9.45 -3.19 -2.71
C LYS A 69 -9.99 -3.93 -3.94
N ILE A 70 -9.09 -4.47 -4.75
CA ILE A 70 -9.39 -5.28 -5.92
C ILE A 70 -8.69 -6.64 -5.82
N GLY A 71 -9.29 -7.67 -6.43
CA GLY A 71 -8.51 -8.80 -6.94
C GLY A 71 -8.08 -8.49 -8.36
N LEU A 72 -6.80 -8.69 -8.70
CA LEU A 72 -6.28 -8.24 -10.00
C LEU A 72 -7.03 -8.89 -11.17
N ASN A 73 -7.13 -10.21 -11.21
CA ASN A 73 -7.83 -10.92 -12.29
C ASN A 73 -9.32 -10.53 -12.43
N ASP A 74 -10.05 -10.48 -11.31
CA ASP A 74 -11.45 -10.03 -11.27
C ASP A 74 -11.61 -8.60 -11.81
N PHE A 75 -10.71 -7.70 -11.43
CA PHE A 75 -10.70 -6.33 -11.96
C PHE A 75 -10.43 -6.30 -13.47
N LEU A 76 -9.43 -7.03 -13.96
CA LEU A 76 -9.08 -7.06 -15.39
C LEU A 76 -10.21 -7.68 -16.24
N PHE A 77 -10.83 -8.76 -15.75
CA PHE A 77 -11.99 -9.38 -16.38
C PHE A 77 -13.16 -8.39 -16.51
N ASN A 78 -13.48 -7.66 -15.43
CA ASN A 78 -14.54 -6.65 -15.45
C ASN A 78 -14.23 -5.47 -16.39
N ARG A 79 -12.96 -5.25 -16.73
CA ARG A 79 -12.52 -4.28 -17.75
C ARG A 79 -12.41 -4.86 -19.16
N ARG A 80 -12.78 -6.13 -19.35
CA ARG A 80 -12.76 -6.85 -20.63
C ARG A 80 -11.38 -6.85 -21.28
N VAL A 81 -10.34 -7.01 -20.46
CA VAL A 81 -8.98 -7.23 -20.97
C VAL A 81 -8.94 -8.60 -21.63
N ALA A 82 -8.49 -8.68 -22.89
CA ALA A 82 -8.58 -9.89 -23.71
C ALA A 82 -7.92 -11.12 -23.06
N GLU A 83 -6.86 -10.91 -22.28
CA GLU A 83 -6.11 -11.96 -21.58
C GLU A 83 -6.83 -12.49 -20.32
N ALA A 84 -7.75 -11.70 -19.76
CA ALA A 84 -8.53 -12.06 -18.57
C ALA A 84 -9.89 -12.60 -19.01
N THR A 85 -9.93 -13.88 -19.39
CA THR A 85 -11.12 -14.55 -19.96
C THR A 85 -12.10 -15.08 -18.91
N ASP A 86 -11.67 -15.21 -17.65
CA ASP A 86 -12.50 -15.62 -16.52
C ASP A 86 -12.21 -14.70 -15.32
N ALA A 87 -13.24 -14.30 -14.58
CA ALA A 87 -13.10 -13.58 -13.31
C ALA A 87 -12.48 -14.48 -12.23
N SER A 88 -12.77 -15.78 -12.29
CA SER A 88 -12.31 -16.77 -11.33
C SER A 88 -10.81 -17.02 -11.47
N TRP A 89 -10.09 -16.89 -10.36
CA TRP A 89 -8.67 -17.18 -10.35
C TRP A 89 -8.45 -18.70 -10.44
N PRO A 90 -7.40 -19.22 -11.13
CA PRO A 90 -7.27 -20.65 -11.39
C PRO A 90 -7.28 -21.56 -10.17
N CYS A 91 -6.93 -21.07 -8.98
CA CYS A 91 -6.99 -21.88 -7.76
C CYS A 91 -8.42 -21.97 -7.18
N ARG A 92 -9.39 -21.19 -7.67
CA ARG A 92 -10.81 -21.14 -7.27
C ARG A 92 -11.10 -20.93 -5.76
N GLU A 93 -10.08 -20.60 -4.98
CA GLU A 93 -10.17 -20.44 -3.51
C GLU A 93 -10.40 -18.99 -3.07
N GLY A 94 -10.51 -18.05 -4.01
CA GLY A 94 -10.76 -16.65 -3.71
C GLY A 94 -10.35 -15.70 -4.83
N ARG A 95 -10.52 -14.41 -4.57
CA ARG A 95 -10.04 -13.34 -5.46
C ARG A 95 -8.52 -13.29 -5.42
N GLN A 96 -7.90 -12.90 -6.54
CA GLN A 96 -6.46 -12.72 -6.65
C GLN A 96 -5.99 -11.45 -5.92
N THR A 97 -6.07 -11.45 -4.58
CA THR A 97 -5.50 -10.41 -3.71
C THR A 97 -4.06 -10.73 -3.33
N VAL A 98 -3.32 -9.73 -2.84
CA VAL A 98 -1.94 -9.91 -2.37
C VAL A 98 -1.87 -10.94 -1.24
N SER A 99 -2.71 -10.83 -0.21
CA SER A 99 -2.80 -11.84 0.86
C SER A 99 -3.14 -13.24 0.34
N HIS A 100 -4.05 -13.37 -0.62
CA HIS A 100 -4.39 -14.66 -1.19
C HIS A 100 -3.17 -15.30 -1.88
N VAL A 101 -2.54 -14.59 -2.81
CA VAL A 101 -1.37 -15.09 -3.57
C VAL A 101 -0.21 -15.44 -2.64
N LEU A 102 0.12 -14.54 -1.70
CA LEU A 102 1.30 -14.68 -0.84
C LEU A 102 1.10 -15.58 0.38
N LEU A 103 -0.12 -15.87 0.82
CA LEU A 103 -0.33 -16.61 2.08
C LEU A 103 -1.17 -17.88 1.93
N ARG A 104 -2.08 -17.94 0.95
CA ARG A 104 -3.13 -18.99 0.90
C ARG A 104 -3.11 -19.82 -0.39
N CYS A 105 -2.82 -19.18 -1.52
CA CYS A 105 -2.99 -19.77 -2.84
C CYS A 105 -2.16 -21.05 -2.98
N ARG A 106 -2.81 -22.20 -3.24
CA ARG A 106 -2.12 -23.48 -3.44
C ARG A 106 -1.21 -23.47 -4.67
N LYS A 107 -1.62 -22.78 -5.74
CA LYS A 107 -0.84 -22.64 -6.98
C LYS A 107 0.56 -22.05 -6.74
N TYR A 108 0.68 -21.13 -5.78
CA TYR A 108 1.95 -20.47 -5.44
C TYR A 108 2.56 -20.97 -4.14
N ARG A 109 2.16 -22.16 -3.66
CA ARG A 109 2.67 -22.73 -2.41
C ARG A 109 4.19 -22.90 -2.41
N GLU A 110 4.75 -23.31 -3.53
CA GLU A 110 6.19 -23.60 -3.65
C GLU A 110 7.06 -22.34 -3.58
N LEU A 111 6.52 -21.16 -3.93
CA LEU A 111 7.23 -19.88 -3.79
C LEU A 111 7.28 -19.36 -2.34
N ARG A 112 6.67 -20.07 -1.39
CA ARG A 112 6.63 -19.70 0.04
C ARG A 112 7.54 -20.56 0.92
N ARG A 113 8.21 -21.56 0.33
CA ARG A 113 9.23 -22.35 1.01
C ARG A 113 10.54 -21.58 0.99
#